data_AF-A0A7U7J461-F1
#
_entry.id   AF-A0A7U7J461-F1
#
_cell.length_a   1.000
_cell.length_b   1.000
_cell.length_c   1.000
_cell.angle_alpha   90.00
_cell.angle_beta   90.00
_cell.angle_gamma   90.00
#
_symmetry.space_group_name_H-M   'P 1'
#
loop_
_entity.id
_entity.type
_entity.pdbx_description
1 polymer ?
#
loop_
_entity_poly.entity_id
_entity_poly.type
_entity_poly.pdbx_seq_one_letter_code
_entity_poly.pdbx_strand_id
1 'polypeptide(L)'
;MSIISEFRGNIFQSSCQTLVNTVNCVGVMGKGIALEFKNRFPEMYDEYARYCADKRIHPGVLHLWKKSEPWILNFPTKSNWKHPSKLEYIEQGMAKFCATYATKGITSIAFPELGTSLGGLQWSAVKEVMYRFLEPLPNLDVEIYHFDPNAEDSLFDRLHQRIHRFSVEDYKRYLGINAKQAKLLMDAFSTSTIHTMLEIQQIKGVGDKTIQSLYEFAKATVETRRLVTQAERQPTLVF
;
A
#
# COMPACT_ATOMS: atom_id res chain seq x y z
N MET A 1 26.11 13.22 -1.51
CA MET A 1 25.30 12.52 -2.51
C MET A 1 24.41 11.54 -1.78
N SER A 2 23.24 11.23 -2.33
CA SER A 2 22.32 10.29 -1.73
C SER A 2 22.84 8.88 -1.93
N ILE A 3 22.47 7.96 -1.06
CA ILE A 3 22.73 6.54 -1.29
C ILE A 3 21.48 5.97 -1.97
N ILE A 4 21.60 5.56 -3.23
CA ILE A 4 20.48 5.00 -3.99
C ILE A 4 20.68 3.50 -4.15
N SER A 5 19.70 2.71 -3.70
CA SER A 5 19.67 1.26 -3.86
C SER A 5 18.41 0.82 -4.61
N GLU A 6 18.56 -0.05 -5.60
CA GLU A 6 17.44 -0.62 -6.37
C GLU A 6 17.11 -2.04 -5.86
N PHE A 7 15.83 -2.32 -5.64
CA PHE A 7 15.32 -3.60 -5.16
C PHE A 7 14.23 -4.11 -6.09
N ARG A 8 14.18 -5.42 -6.30
CA ARG A 8 13.01 -6.09 -6.84
C ARG A 8 12.21 -6.64 -5.68
N GLY A 9 10.96 -6.20 -5.52
CA GLY A 9 10.18 -6.61 -4.37
C GLY A 9 8.90 -5.81 -4.12
N ASN A 10 8.44 -5.87 -2.88
CA ASN A 10 7.29 -5.14 -2.39
C ASN A 10 7.74 -3.94 -1.56
N ILE A 11 7.42 -2.71 -2.00
CA ILE A 11 7.81 -1.46 -1.33
C ILE A 11 7.32 -1.39 0.13
N PHE A 12 6.25 -2.10 0.47
CA PHE A 12 5.73 -2.15 1.85
C PHE A 12 6.61 -2.97 2.80
N GLN A 13 7.65 -3.64 2.29
CA GLN A 13 8.72 -4.27 3.09
C GLN A 13 9.89 -3.32 3.37
N SER A 14 9.88 -2.11 2.81
CA SER A 14 10.92 -1.13 3.06
C SER A 14 10.93 -0.68 4.52
N SER A 15 12.12 -0.48 5.06
CA SER A 15 12.34 0.12 6.39
C SER A 15 12.51 1.65 6.32
N CYS A 16 12.41 2.24 5.13
CA CYS A 16 12.50 3.68 4.97
C CYS A 16 11.42 4.40 5.77
N GLN A 17 11.82 5.51 6.40
CA GLN A 17 10.94 6.45 7.10
C GLN A 17 9.74 6.89 6.25
N THR A 18 9.92 7.09 4.94
CA THR A 18 8.87 7.56 4.03
C THR A 18 8.67 6.60 2.86
N LEU A 19 7.43 6.23 2.57
CA LEU A 19 7.06 5.49 1.35
C LEU A 19 6.33 6.40 0.37
N VAL A 20 6.63 6.25 -0.92
CA VAL A 20 6.01 7.05 -1.98
C VAL A 20 4.82 6.33 -2.58
N ASN A 21 3.67 7.00 -2.55
CA ASN A 21 2.46 6.56 -3.22
C ASN A 21 2.29 7.33 -4.53
N THR A 22 2.13 6.63 -5.66
CA THR A 22 1.82 7.28 -6.93
C THR A 22 0.33 7.54 -7.05
N VAL A 23 -0.06 8.81 -7.18
CA VAL A 23 -1.46 9.22 -7.13
C VAL A 23 -1.88 10.00 -8.37
N ASN A 24 -3.20 10.15 -8.55
CA ASN A 24 -3.75 11.16 -9.46
C ASN A 24 -4.14 12.44 -8.68
N CYS A 25 -4.74 13.40 -9.37
CA CYS A 25 -5.16 14.68 -8.77
C CYS A 25 -6.67 14.77 -8.51
N VAL A 26 -7.42 13.67 -8.72
CA VAL A 26 -8.90 13.65 -8.63
C VAL A 26 -9.44 12.79 -7.48
N GLY A 27 -8.59 12.36 -6.55
CA GLY A 27 -9.03 11.72 -5.30
C GLY A 27 -9.39 10.23 -5.41
N VAL A 28 -8.95 9.54 -6.47
CA VAL A 28 -9.32 8.12 -6.70
C VAL A 28 -8.12 7.20 -6.51
N MET A 29 -8.21 6.23 -5.60
CA MET A 29 -7.21 5.17 -5.44
C MET A 29 -7.88 3.80 -5.67
N GLY A 30 -8.04 3.41 -6.93
CA GLY A 30 -8.88 2.27 -7.32
C GLY A 30 -8.14 1.07 -7.91
N LYS A 31 -6.82 1.15 -8.11
CA LYS A 31 -6.02 0.04 -8.65
C LYS A 31 -4.53 0.20 -8.36
N GLY A 32 -3.80 -0.91 -8.43
CA GLY A 32 -2.35 -0.96 -8.26
C GLY A 32 -1.91 -0.45 -6.89
N ILE A 33 -0.70 0.09 -6.83
CA ILE A 33 -0.07 0.55 -5.59
C ILE A 33 -0.92 1.59 -4.83
N ALA A 34 -1.65 2.48 -5.53
CA ALA A 34 -2.50 3.47 -4.89
C ALA A 34 -3.63 2.83 -4.07
N LEU A 35 -4.27 1.77 -4.61
CA LEU A 35 -5.30 1.04 -3.89
C LEU A 35 -4.71 0.34 -2.66
N GLU A 36 -3.51 -0.21 -2.78
CA GLU A 36 -2.80 -0.83 -1.66
C GLU A 36 -2.52 0.18 -0.54
N PHE A 37 -2.04 1.39 -0.87
CA PHE A 37 -1.88 2.48 0.09
C PHE A 37 -3.21 2.89 0.73
N LYS A 38 -4.31 2.94 -0.04
CA LYS A 38 -5.65 3.23 0.52
C LYS A 38 -6.06 2.19 1.56
N ASN A 39 -5.87 0.90 1.29
CA ASN A 39 -6.28 -0.16 2.22
C ASN A 39 -5.35 -0.22 3.45
N ARG A 40 -4.05 -0.02 3.27
CA ARG A 40 -3.07 0.02 4.38
C ARG A 40 -3.23 1.27 5.24
N PHE A 41 -3.53 2.42 4.64
CA PHE A 41 -3.60 3.73 5.29
C PHE A 41 -4.90 4.48 4.92
N PRO A 42 -6.08 4.06 5.43
CA PRO A 42 -7.37 4.66 5.07
C PRO A 42 -7.47 6.15 5.46
N GLU A 43 -6.96 6.54 6.62
CA GLU A 43 -6.96 7.95 7.06
C GLU A 43 -6.09 8.85 6.17
N MET A 44 -5.02 8.30 5.59
CA MET A 44 -4.20 9.01 4.59
C MET A 44 -5.01 9.24 3.31
N TYR A 45 -5.77 8.23 2.87
CA TYR A 45 -6.65 8.35 1.71
C TYR A 45 -7.72 9.42 1.92
N ASP A 46 -8.37 9.45 3.08
CA ASP A 46 -9.42 10.44 3.38
C ASP A 46 -8.88 11.88 3.32
N GLU A 47 -7.69 12.12 3.89
CA GLU A 47 -7.05 13.44 3.83
C GLU A 47 -6.63 13.81 2.39
N TYR A 48 -6.05 12.86 1.66
CA TYR A 48 -5.69 13.04 0.25
C TYR A 48 -6.91 13.33 -0.63
N ALA A 49 -8.01 12.60 -0.45
CA ALA A 49 -9.23 12.75 -1.23
C ALA A 49 -9.85 14.14 -1.01
N ARG A 50 -9.86 14.62 0.25
CA ARG A 50 -10.27 15.98 0.58
C ARG A 50 -9.38 17.03 -0.08
N TYR A 51 -8.05 16.87 -0.05
CA TYR A 51 -7.15 17.80 -0.75
C TYR A 51 -7.35 17.81 -2.27
N CYS A 52 -7.70 16.68 -2.88
CA CYS A 52 -8.07 16.64 -4.30
C CYS A 52 -9.39 17.37 -4.56
N ALA A 53 -10.41 17.17 -3.72
CA ALA A 53 -11.69 17.88 -3.83
C ALA A 53 -11.51 19.40 -3.72
N ASP A 54 -10.60 19.84 -2.84
CA ASP A 54 -10.20 21.23 -2.66
C ASP A 54 -9.28 21.76 -3.78
N LYS A 55 -8.96 20.95 -4.80
CA LYS A 55 -8.02 21.26 -5.90
C LYS A 55 -6.60 21.63 -5.43
N ARG A 56 -6.19 21.12 -4.27
CA ARG A 56 -4.87 21.38 -3.66
C ARG A 56 -3.79 20.43 -4.16
N ILE A 57 -4.16 19.38 -4.90
CA ILE A 57 -3.24 18.41 -5.48
C ILE A 57 -3.20 18.61 -7.00
N HIS A 58 -2.01 18.83 -7.54
CA HIS A 58 -1.72 18.88 -8.96
C HIS A 58 -0.26 18.44 -9.19
N PRO A 59 0.18 18.15 -10.43
CA PRO A 59 1.59 17.87 -10.70
C PRO A 59 2.51 18.93 -10.09
N GLY A 60 3.61 18.50 -9.47
CA GLY A 60 4.53 19.37 -8.73
C GLY A 60 4.10 19.73 -7.30
N VAL A 61 2.92 19.32 -6.83
CA VAL A 61 2.49 19.49 -5.43
C VAL A 61 2.39 18.14 -4.73
N LEU A 62 3.33 17.90 -3.82
CA LEU A 62 3.41 16.67 -3.04
C LEU A 62 2.61 16.80 -1.74
N HIS A 63 1.96 15.71 -1.34
CA HIS A 63 1.26 15.62 -0.06
C HIS A 63 1.96 14.61 0.86
N LEU A 64 2.67 15.13 1.86
CA LEU A 64 3.35 14.34 2.89
C LEU A 64 2.44 14.15 4.11
N TRP A 65 2.07 12.91 4.40
CA TRP A 65 1.24 12.52 5.52
C TRP A 65 2.09 11.80 6.58
N LYS A 66 2.11 12.33 7.81
CA LYS A 66 3.03 11.92 8.90
C LYS A 66 2.34 11.29 10.11
N LYS A 67 1.10 10.82 9.96
CA LYS A 67 0.30 10.28 11.08
C LYS A 67 0.44 8.75 11.22
N SER A 68 1.46 8.17 10.60
CA SER A 68 1.81 6.75 10.69
C SER A 68 3.32 6.59 10.63
N GLU A 69 3.79 5.39 10.97
CA GLU A 69 5.10 4.90 10.56
C GLU A 69 4.88 3.71 9.61
N PRO A 70 5.44 3.75 8.39
CA PRO A 70 6.19 4.84 7.77
C PRO A 70 5.31 6.05 7.42
N TRP A 71 5.92 7.20 7.14
CA TRP A 71 5.28 8.37 6.52
C TRP A 71 4.90 8.06 5.08
N ILE A 72 3.88 8.74 4.55
CA ILE A 72 3.39 8.52 3.19
C ILE A 72 3.52 9.81 2.37
N LEU A 73 4.31 9.77 1.31
CA LEU A 73 4.43 10.86 0.35
C LEU A 73 3.58 10.54 -0.89
N ASN A 74 2.43 11.20 -1.00
CA ASN A 74 1.61 11.12 -2.20
C ASN A 74 2.23 11.98 -3.30
N PHE A 75 2.66 11.32 -4.37
CA PHE A 75 3.35 11.89 -5.52
C PHE A 75 2.43 11.85 -6.75
N PRO A 76 1.90 13.01 -7.21
CA PRO A 76 1.02 13.04 -8.36
C PRO A 76 1.77 12.69 -9.65
N THR A 77 1.50 11.51 -10.20
CA THR A 77 2.03 11.07 -11.50
C THR A 77 0.98 11.17 -12.60
N LYS A 78 -0.27 11.50 -12.27
CA LYS A 78 -1.38 11.61 -13.23
C LYS A 78 -2.26 12.79 -12.87
N SER A 79 -2.75 13.55 -13.86
CA SER A 79 -3.79 14.56 -13.61
C SER A 79 -5.14 13.89 -13.32
N ASN A 80 -5.52 12.90 -14.14
CA ASN A 80 -6.70 12.05 -13.95
C ASN A 80 -6.30 10.58 -14.10
N TRP A 81 -6.94 9.68 -13.35
CA TRP A 81 -6.65 8.24 -13.41
C TRP A 81 -6.90 7.63 -14.81
N LYS A 82 -7.75 8.25 -15.64
CA LYS A 82 -8.08 7.82 -17.01
C LYS A 82 -7.00 8.10 -18.05
N HIS A 83 -6.13 9.08 -17.83
CA HIS A 83 -5.08 9.48 -18.80
C HIS A 83 -3.75 8.80 -18.46
N PRO A 84 -2.77 8.70 -19.38
CA PRO A 84 -1.42 8.24 -19.03
C PRO A 84 -0.68 9.23 -18.11
N SER A 85 0.43 8.77 -17.53
CA SER A 85 1.42 9.62 -16.85
C SER A 85 2.24 10.40 -17.89
N LYS A 86 2.95 11.44 -17.44
CA LYS A 86 3.87 12.23 -18.27
C LYS A 86 5.18 12.41 -17.53
N LEU A 87 6.31 12.37 -18.25
CA LEU A 87 7.63 12.66 -17.66
C LEU A 87 7.66 14.04 -17.00
N GLU A 88 7.00 15.02 -17.60
CA GLU A 88 6.83 16.37 -17.05
C GLU A 88 6.28 16.36 -15.61
N TYR A 89 5.32 15.47 -15.29
CA TYR A 89 4.76 15.38 -13.94
C TYR A 89 5.79 14.79 -12.96
N ILE A 90 6.63 13.87 -13.42
CA ILE A 90 7.72 13.29 -12.63
C ILE A 90 8.79 14.34 -12.35
N GLU A 91 9.19 15.12 -13.36
CA GLU A 91 10.16 16.20 -13.22
C GLU A 91 9.68 17.27 -12.25
N GLN A 92 8.43 17.72 -12.37
CA GLN A 92 7.85 18.71 -11.44
C GLN A 92 7.80 18.18 -10.00
N GLY A 93 7.38 16.93 -9.81
CA GLY A 93 7.33 16.30 -8.49
C GLY A 93 8.72 16.11 -7.89
N MET A 94 9.71 15.70 -8.69
CA MET A 94 11.10 15.56 -8.25
C MET A 94 11.72 16.90 -7.87
N ALA A 95 11.54 17.93 -8.70
CA ALA A 95 11.98 19.28 -8.37
C ALA A 95 11.39 19.76 -7.03
N LYS A 96 10.10 19.50 -6.78
CA LYS A 96 9.46 19.83 -5.51
C LYS A 96 10.04 19.02 -4.34
N PHE A 97 10.28 17.72 -4.54
CA PHE A 97 10.86 16.84 -3.53
C PHE A 97 12.26 17.34 -3.13
N CYS A 98 13.17 17.51 -4.09
CA CYS A 98 14.53 18.01 -3.86
C CYS A 98 14.55 19.35 -3.13
N ALA A 99 13.63 20.25 -3.46
CA ALA A 99 13.54 21.56 -2.80
C ALA A 99 13.03 21.50 -1.35
N THR A 100 12.40 20.41 -0.90
CA THR A 100 11.68 20.38 0.39
C THR A 100 11.96 19.19 1.30
N TYR A 101 12.59 18.11 0.83
CA TYR A 101 12.75 16.87 1.62
C TYR A 101 13.43 17.13 2.97
N ALA A 102 14.54 17.87 2.98
CA ALA A 102 15.33 18.14 4.17
C ALA A 102 14.56 19.00 5.18
N THR A 103 13.89 20.07 4.74
CA THR A 103 13.07 20.93 5.64
C THR A 103 11.81 20.22 6.12
N LYS A 104 11.33 19.21 5.38
CA LYS A 104 10.28 18.30 5.81
C LYS A 104 10.79 17.16 6.67
N GLY A 105 12.10 17.06 6.93
CA GLY A 105 12.72 16.06 7.80
C GLY A 105 12.72 14.64 7.24
N ILE A 106 12.68 14.49 5.91
CA ILE A 106 12.80 13.17 5.26
C ILE A 106 14.28 12.80 5.23
N THR A 107 14.63 11.69 5.88
CA THR A 107 16.02 11.17 5.93
C THR A 107 16.22 9.88 5.13
N SER A 108 15.14 9.12 4.91
CA SER A 108 15.14 7.90 4.10
C SER A 108 13.81 7.74 3.39
N ILE A 109 13.81 7.36 2.11
CA ILE A 109 12.60 7.29 1.29
C ILE A 109 12.63 6.14 0.28
N ALA A 110 11.52 5.40 0.18
CA ALA A 110 11.34 4.38 -0.83
C ALA A 110 10.40 4.87 -1.94
N PHE A 111 10.86 4.81 -3.18
CA PHE A 111 10.10 5.12 -4.38
C PHE A 111 9.71 3.83 -5.11
N PRO A 112 8.47 3.73 -5.64
CA PRO A 112 8.19 2.78 -6.71
C PRO A 112 8.67 3.34 -8.05
N GLU A 113 8.59 2.55 -9.11
CA GLU A 113 8.73 3.05 -10.47
C GLU A 113 7.64 4.09 -10.80
N LEU A 114 8.02 5.37 -10.89
CA LEU A 114 7.05 6.46 -10.99
C LEU A 114 6.38 6.54 -12.36
N GLY A 115 5.06 6.35 -12.39
CA GLY A 115 4.26 6.56 -13.60
C GLY A 115 4.52 5.54 -14.72
N THR A 116 5.18 4.42 -14.42
CA THR A 116 5.39 3.28 -15.34
C THR A 116 4.08 2.48 -15.47
N SER A 117 4.02 1.19 -15.16
CA SER A 117 2.85 0.27 -15.24
C SER A 117 1.53 0.89 -15.76
N LEU A 118 0.66 1.40 -14.87
CA LEU A 118 -0.67 1.97 -15.23
C LEU A 118 -0.62 3.41 -15.77
N GLY A 119 0.56 4.03 -15.76
CA GLY A 119 0.86 5.34 -16.34
C GLY A 119 1.49 5.27 -17.73
N GLY A 120 2.07 4.14 -18.14
CA GLY A 120 2.61 3.87 -19.46
C GLY A 120 4.02 4.45 -19.74
N LEU A 121 4.69 5.08 -18.76
CA LEU A 121 6.06 5.55 -18.98
C LEU A 121 7.05 4.38 -19.01
N GLN A 122 8.13 4.54 -19.78
CA GLN A 122 9.24 3.60 -19.82
C GLN A 122 10.14 3.83 -18.61
N TRP A 123 10.50 2.76 -17.91
CA TRP A 123 11.35 2.85 -16.72
C TRP A 123 12.69 3.53 -17.02
N SER A 124 13.33 3.26 -18.16
CA SER A 124 14.61 3.89 -18.52
C SER A 124 14.55 5.43 -18.51
N ALA A 125 13.49 6.01 -19.08
CA ALA A 125 13.30 7.46 -19.11
C ALA A 125 12.95 8.03 -17.73
N VAL A 126 12.15 7.29 -16.94
CA VAL A 126 11.84 7.69 -15.56
C VAL A 126 13.09 7.64 -14.70
N LYS A 127 13.90 6.57 -14.81
CA LYS A 127 15.15 6.38 -14.10
C LYS A 127 16.11 7.54 -14.32
N GLU A 128 16.31 7.96 -15.56
CA GLU A 128 17.16 9.11 -15.89
C GLU A 128 16.72 10.38 -15.14
N VAL A 129 15.43 10.68 -15.16
CA VAL A 129 14.87 11.82 -14.42
C VAL A 129 15.09 11.66 -12.91
N MET A 130 14.76 10.49 -12.35
CA MET A 130 14.90 10.24 -10.91
C MET A 130 16.34 10.41 -10.45
N TYR A 131 17.30 9.78 -11.14
CA TYR A 131 18.72 9.83 -10.76
C TYR A 131 19.28 11.25 -10.85
N ARG A 132 18.97 11.98 -11.94
CA ARG A 132 19.37 13.38 -12.12
C ARG A 132 18.98 14.28 -10.94
N PHE A 133 17.81 14.03 -10.34
CA PHE A 133 17.31 14.80 -9.20
C PHE A 133 17.79 14.27 -7.84
N LEU A 134 17.89 12.95 -7.68
CA LEU A 134 18.14 12.31 -6.39
C LEU A 134 19.64 12.22 -6.06
N GLU A 135 20.50 11.81 -7.00
CA GLU A 135 21.94 11.60 -6.75
C GLU A 135 22.64 12.79 -6.08
N PRO A 136 22.39 14.06 -6.48
CA PRO A 136 23.06 15.20 -5.88
C PRO A 136 22.67 15.49 -4.43
N LEU A 137 21.56 14.93 -3.93
CA LEU A 137 21.01 15.29 -2.62
C LEU A 137 21.91 14.81 -1.48
N PRO A 138 22.29 15.65 -0.50
CA PRO A 138 23.06 15.20 0.65
C PRO A 138 22.19 14.48 1.68
N ASN A 139 22.77 13.50 2.38
CA ASN A 139 22.22 12.87 3.59
C ASN A 139 20.81 12.30 3.41
N LEU A 140 20.58 11.58 2.31
CA LEU A 140 19.31 10.93 2.00
C LEU A 140 19.57 9.49 1.55
N ASP A 141 18.95 8.55 2.24
CA ASP A 141 18.88 7.15 1.80
C ASP A 141 17.66 6.96 0.90
N VAL A 142 17.88 6.40 -0.28
CA VAL A 142 16.85 6.22 -1.30
C VAL A 142 16.79 4.75 -1.69
N GLU A 143 15.61 4.16 -1.57
CA GLU A 143 15.31 2.86 -2.13
C GLU A 143 14.40 3.02 -3.35
N ILE A 144 14.66 2.29 -4.43
CA ILE A 144 13.80 2.24 -5.61
C ILE A 144 13.31 0.80 -5.78
N TYR A 145 12.00 0.60 -5.77
CA TYR A 145 11.37 -0.70 -5.88
C TYR A 145 10.81 -0.96 -7.28
N HIS A 146 11.34 -2.00 -7.92
CA HIS A 146 10.71 -2.69 -9.04
C HIS A 146 9.73 -3.71 -8.48
N PHE A 147 8.44 -3.54 -8.74
CA PHE A 147 7.42 -4.42 -8.20
C PHE A 147 7.62 -5.87 -8.66
N ASP A 148 7.59 -6.79 -7.71
CA ASP A 148 7.56 -8.23 -7.95
C ASP A 148 6.28 -8.82 -7.34
N PRO A 149 5.39 -9.41 -8.16
CA PRO A 149 4.14 -9.98 -7.67
C PRO A 149 4.33 -11.19 -6.75
N ASN A 150 5.51 -11.82 -6.75
CA ASN A 150 5.82 -12.97 -5.89
C ASN A 150 6.66 -12.59 -4.66
N ALA A 151 6.91 -11.30 -4.45
CA ALA A 151 7.65 -10.85 -3.29
C ALA A 151 6.88 -11.07 -1.99
N GLU A 152 7.64 -11.19 -0.91
CA GLU A 152 7.10 -11.30 0.44
C GLU A 152 6.12 -10.15 0.77
N ASP A 153 5.03 -10.52 1.43
CA ASP A 153 4.08 -9.58 2.01
C ASP A 153 3.82 -9.95 3.46
N SER A 154 4.67 -9.45 4.35
CA SER A 154 4.58 -9.69 5.80
C SER A 154 3.20 -9.36 6.41
N LEU A 155 2.41 -8.47 5.80
CA LEU A 155 1.03 -8.20 6.23
C LEU A 155 0.10 -9.36 5.87
N PHE A 156 0.27 -9.94 4.68
CA PHE A 156 -0.43 -11.15 4.27
C PHE A 156 -0.08 -12.33 5.18
N ASP A 157 1.21 -12.56 5.46
CA ASP A 157 1.64 -13.68 6.30
C ASP A 157 1.01 -13.60 7.69
N ARG A 158 0.98 -12.39 8.27
CA ARG A 158 0.32 -12.13 9.54
C ARG A 158 -1.19 -12.38 9.47
N LEU A 159 -1.85 -11.94 8.41
CA LEU A 159 -3.27 -12.20 8.21
C LEU A 159 -3.53 -13.72 8.14
N HIS A 160 -2.80 -14.42 7.27
CA HIS A 160 -2.93 -15.84 7.04
C HIS A 160 -2.72 -16.64 8.33
N GLN A 161 -1.66 -16.35 9.09
CA GLN A 161 -1.41 -16.97 10.40
C GLN A 161 -2.58 -16.82 11.39
N ARG A 162 -3.34 -15.72 11.31
CA ARG A 162 -4.48 -15.49 12.21
C ARG A 162 -5.77 -16.15 11.74
N ILE A 163 -5.98 -16.28 10.43
CA ILE A 163 -7.26 -16.74 9.87
C ILE A 163 -7.24 -18.17 9.33
N HIS A 164 -6.07 -18.82 9.20
CA HIS A 164 -5.97 -20.17 8.61
C HIS A 164 -6.77 -21.26 9.35
N ARG A 165 -7.21 -21.01 10.60
CA ARG A 165 -8.08 -21.91 11.38
C ARG A 165 -9.50 -21.39 11.59
N PHE A 166 -9.88 -20.28 10.95
CA PHE A 166 -11.21 -19.70 11.13
C PHE A 166 -12.29 -20.58 10.52
N SER A 167 -13.34 -20.84 11.28
CA SER A 167 -14.62 -21.29 10.72
C SER A 167 -15.40 -20.13 10.11
N VAL A 168 -16.50 -20.41 9.40
CA VAL A 168 -17.43 -19.39 8.89
C VAL A 168 -17.93 -18.48 10.03
N GLU A 169 -18.17 -19.04 11.21
CA GLU A 169 -18.59 -18.31 12.41
C GLU A 169 -17.49 -17.40 12.94
N ASP A 170 -16.22 -17.82 12.88
CA ASP A 170 -15.09 -16.99 13.28
C ASP A 170 -14.94 -15.78 12.33
N TYR A 171 -15.06 -16.00 11.01
CA TYR A 171 -15.11 -14.89 10.04
C TYR A 171 -16.25 -13.91 10.34
N LYS A 172 -17.46 -14.41 10.61
CA LYS A 172 -18.60 -13.56 10.98
C LYS A 172 -18.32 -12.78 12.27
N ARG A 173 -17.74 -13.43 13.28
CA ARG A 173 -17.51 -12.86 14.61
C ARG A 173 -16.39 -11.83 14.62
N TYR A 174 -15.26 -12.13 14.00
CA TYR A 174 -14.04 -11.33 14.10
C TYR A 174 -13.88 -10.33 12.95
N LEU A 175 -14.44 -10.63 11.78
CA LEU A 175 -14.34 -9.77 10.59
C LEU A 175 -15.68 -9.14 10.20
N GLY A 176 -16.80 -9.54 10.82
CA GLY A 176 -18.11 -8.97 10.53
C GLY A 176 -18.65 -9.29 9.13
N ILE A 177 -18.11 -10.31 8.46
CA ILE A 177 -18.46 -10.64 7.07
C ILE A 177 -19.54 -11.73 7.00
N ASN A 178 -20.30 -11.76 5.93
CA ASN A 178 -21.36 -12.77 5.78
C ASN A 178 -20.82 -14.16 5.42
N ALA A 179 -21.66 -15.19 5.58
CA ALA A 179 -21.26 -16.58 5.35
C ALA A 179 -20.83 -16.88 3.90
N LYS A 180 -21.41 -16.19 2.90
CA LYS A 180 -21.02 -16.35 1.49
C LYS A 180 -19.59 -15.85 1.27
N GLN A 181 -19.26 -14.67 1.80
CA GLN A 181 -17.93 -14.08 1.72
C GLN A 181 -16.90 -14.88 2.51
N ALA A 182 -17.25 -15.37 3.70
CA ALA A 182 -16.38 -16.22 4.51
C ALA A 182 -15.97 -17.49 3.74
N LYS A 183 -16.93 -18.19 3.13
CA LYS A 183 -16.65 -19.38 2.31
C LYS A 183 -15.74 -19.05 1.12
N LEU A 184 -16.01 -17.97 0.40
CA LEU A 184 -15.16 -17.54 -0.72
C LEU A 184 -13.71 -17.29 -0.28
N LEU A 185 -13.51 -16.63 0.87
CA LEU A 185 -12.17 -16.40 1.42
C LEU A 185 -11.51 -17.71 1.84
N MET A 186 -12.22 -18.57 2.59
CA MET A 186 -11.70 -19.87 3.02
C MET A 186 -11.25 -20.72 1.83
N ASP A 187 -12.06 -20.81 0.77
CA ASP A 187 -11.72 -21.54 -0.45
C ASP A 187 -10.47 -20.94 -1.10
N ALA A 188 -10.41 -19.61 -1.22
CA ALA A 188 -9.30 -18.91 -1.85
C ALA A 188 -7.96 -19.03 -1.08
N PHE A 189 -8.00 -19.09 0.25
CA PHE A 189 -6.81 -19.35 1.08
C PHE A 189 -6.41 -20.83 1.07
N SER A 190 -7.36 -21.75 0.88
CA SER A 190 -7.09 -23.20 0.88
C SER A 190 -6.44 -23.69 -0.41
N THR A 191 -6.65 -22.99 -1.54
CA THR A 191 -6.08 -23.37 -2.84
C THR A 191 -4.62 -22.98 -3.02
N SER A 192 -3.98 -22.33 -2.04
CA SER A 192 -2.59 -21.83 -2.12
C SER A 192 -2.32 -20.98 -3.36
N THR A 193 -3.34 -20.27 -3.88
CA THR A 193 -3.22 -19.41 -5.06
C THR A 193 -3.08 -17.93 -4.70
N ILE A 194 -3.10 -17.60 -3.41
CA ILE A 194 -3.04 -16.23 -2.90
C ILE A 194 -1.91 -16.19 -1.87
N HIS A 195 -0.97 -15.26 -2.07
CA HIS A 195 0.23 -15.08 -1.27
C HIS A 195 0.45 -13.62 -0.87
N THR A 196 -0.34 -12.68 -1.40
CA THR A 196 -0.19 -11.24 -1.12
C THR A 196 -1.52 -10.57 -0.81
N MET A 197 -1.47 -9.43 -0.11
CA MET A 197 -2.66 -8.61 0.13
C MET A 197 -3.26 -8.04 -1.17
N LEU A 198 -2.44 -7.88 -2.21
CA LEU A 198 -2.89 -7.43 -3.54
C LEU A 198 -3.77 -8.48 -4.24
N GLU A 199 -3.43 -9.75 -4.13
CA GLU A 199 -4.21 -10.84 -4.74
C GLU A 199 -5.56 -11.04 -4.06
N ILE A 200 -5.66 -10.83 -2.73
CA ILE A 200 -6.93 -10.87 -2.01
C ILE A 200 -7.96 -9.91 -2.62
N GLN A 201 -7.51 -8.75 -3.11
CA GLN A 201 -8.37 -7.74 -3.72
C GLN A 201 -8.97 -8.18 -5.07
N GLN A 202 -8.44 -9.23 -5.68
CA GLN A 202 -8.91 -9.76 -6.95
C GLN A 202 -9.96 -10.86 -6.79
N ILE A 203 -10.25 -11.28 -5.55
CA ILE A 203 -11.24 -12.33 -5.27
C ILE A 203 -12.64 -11.81 -5.66
N LYS A 204 -13.21 -12.40 -6.71
CA LYS A 204 -14.56 -12.06 -7.17
C LYS A 204 -15.60 -12.33 -6.08
N GLY A 205 -16.44 -11.33 -5.81
CA GLY A 205 -17.49 -11.42 -4.79
C GLY A 205 -17.06 -10.97 -3.38
N VAL A 206 -15.79 -10.63 -3.20
CA VAL A 206 -15.29 -9.95 -2.00
C VAL A 206 -15.27 -8.45 -2.29
N GLY A 207 -16.03 -7.66 -1.51
CA GLY A 207 -16.16 -6.22 -1.71
C GLY A 207 -15.25 -5.41 -0.79
N ASP A 208 -15.12 -4.11 -1.09
CA ASP A 208 -14.22 -3.17 -0.39
C ASP A 208 -14.33 -3.22 1.15
N LYS A 209 -15.55 -3.33 1.70
CA LYS A 209 -15.75 -3.42 3.16
C LYS A 209 -15.10 -4.67 3.76
N THR A 210 -15.19 -5.80 3.06
CA THR A 210 -14.58 -7.06 3.49
C THR A 210 -13.07 -6.98 3.38
N ILE A 211 -12.56 -6.44 2.28
CA ILE A 211 -11.12 -6.17 2.12
C ILE A 211 -10.63 -5.32 3.27
N GLN A 212 -11.27 -4.18 3.53
CA GLN A 212 -10.90 -3.28 4.61
C GLN A 212 -10.88 -3.98 5.98
N SER A 213 -11.88 -4.82 6.26
CA SER A 213 -11.94 -5.60 7.50
C SER A 213 -10.75 -6.56 7.64
N LEU A 214 -10.30 -7.19 6.55
CA LEU A 214 -9.11 -8.04 6.55
C LEU A 214 -7.83 -7.25 6.82
N TYR A 215 -7.67 -6.06 6.24
CA TYR A 215 -6.51 -5.20 6.50
C TYR A 215 -6.46 -4.71 7.94
N GLU A 216 -7.60 -4.27 8.49
CA GLU A 216 -7.71 -3.86 9.90
C GLU A 216 -7.38 -5.02 10.83
N PHE A 217 -7.92 -6.20 10.54
CA PHE A 217 -7.64 -7.39 11.32
C PHE A 217 -6.18 -7.81 11.23
N ALA A 218 -5.55 -7.74 10.05
CA ALA A 218 -4.12 -8.02 9.88
C ALA A 218 -3.27 -7.04 10.70
N LYS A 219 -3.59 -5.74 10.66
CA LYS A 219 -2.81 -4.70 11.35
C LYS A 219 -2.96 -4.70 12.88
N ALA A 220 -4.09 -5.16 13.42
CA ALA A 220 -4.35 -5.16 14.86
C ALA A 220 -3.25 -5.93 15.63
N THR A 221 -2.75 -5.38 16.74
CA THR A 221 -1.72 -6.04 17.56
C THR A 221 -2.29 -7.23 18.35
N VAL A 222 -1.42 -8.16 18.73
CA VAL A 222 -1.78 -9.41 19.45
C VAL A 222 -2.47 -9.11 20.81
N GLU A 223 -2.16 -7.97 21.43
CA GLU A 223 -2.76 -7.55 22.70
C GLU A 223 -4.28 -7.30 22.63
N THR A 224 -4.84 -7.11 21.43
CA THR A 224 -6.24 -6.67 21.30
C THR A 224 -7.27 -7.79 21.52
N ARG A 225 -6.90 -9.08 21.50
CA ARG A 225 -7.74 -10.23 21.93
C ARG A 225 -6.99 -11.55 21.71
N ARG A 226 -6.89 -12.40 22.72
CA ARG A 226 -6.62 -13.83 22.52
C ARG A 226 -7.71 -14.37 21.59
N LEU A 227 -7.34 -14.76 20.36
CA LEU A 227 -8.27 -15.41 19.44
C LEU A 227 -8.65 -16.74 20.07
N VAL A 228 -9.94 -16.91 20.40
CA VAL A 228 -10.49 -18.21 20.78
C VAL A 228 -11.33 -18.65 19.60
N THR A 229 -10.75 -19.54 18.80
CA THR A 229 -11.41 -20.12 17.62
C THR A 229 -12.39 -21.20 18.07
N GLN A 230 -13.41 -21.51 17.26
CA GLN A 230 -14.28 -22.64 17.60
C GLN A 230 -13.54 -23.99 17.60
N ALA A 231 -12.44 -24.10 16.84
CA ALA A 231 -11.58 -25.28 16.81
C ALA A 231 -10.83 -25.55 18.14
N GLU A 232 -10.71 -24.55 19.03
CA GLU A 232 -10.03 -24.67 20.33
C GLU A 232 -10.98 -25.00 21.48
N ARG A 233 -12.30 -25.09 21.24
CA ARG A 233 -13.24 -25.56 22.26
C ARG A 233 -13.07 -27.07 22.43
N GLN A 234 -12.39 -27.48 23.50
CA GLN A 234 -12.46 -28.87 23.96
C GLN A 234 -13.93 -29.27 24.10
N PRO A 235 -14.35 -30.44 23.58
CA PRO A 235 -15.67 -30.96 23.86
C PRO A 235 -15.81 -31.06 25.38
N THR A 236 -16.78 -30.36 25.95
CA THR A 236 -17.12 -30.50 27.37
C THR A 236 -17.44 -31.97 27.59
N LEU A 237 -16.63 -32.67 28.39
CA LEU A 237 -16.98 -34.00 28.85
C LEU A 237 -18.26 -33.86 29.66
N VAL A 238 -19.38 -34.29 29.06
CA VAL A 238 -20.64 -34.46 29.78
C VAL A 238 -20.48 -35.77 30.55
N PHE A 239 -20.27 -35.65 31.86
CA PHE A 239 -20.31 -36.80 32.78
C PHE A 239 -21.75 -37.25 33.01
#